data_AF-A0A9W7Y0G1-F1
#
_entry.id   AF-A0A9W7Y0G1-F1
#
_cell.length_a   1.000
_cell.length_b   1.000
_cell.length_c   1.000
_cell.angle_alpha   90.00
_cell.angle_beta   90.00
_cell.angle_gamma   90.00
#
_symmetry.space_group_name_H-M   'P 1'
#
loop_
_entity.id
_entity.type
_entity.pdbx_description
1 polymer ?
#
loop_
_entity_poly.entity_id
_entity_poly.type
_entity_poly.pdbx_seq_one_letter_code
_entity_poly.pdbx_strand_id
1 'polypeptide(L)' 'MSHGNVWFSRPRRYGKGSRQCRVCAHQAGLIRKYGLDLCRQCFREYANDIGFTKEE' A
#
# COMPACT_ATOMS: atom_id res chain seq x y z
N MET A 1 -2.32 28.11 -19.79
CA MET A 1 -1.83 26.75 -19.47
C MET A 1 -1.81 26.50 -17.94
N SER A 2 -2.92 26.77 -17.23
CA SER A 2 -2.96 26.64 -15.76
C SER A 2 -2.98 25.19 -15.26
N HIS A 3 -3.55 24.27 -16.04
CA HIS A 3 -3.71 22.86 -15.65
C HIS A 3 -2.37 22.14 -15.39
N GLY A 4 -1.30 22.51 -16.09
CA GLY A 4 0.02 21.90 -15.92
C GLY A 4 0.64 22.17 -14.54
N ASN A 5 0.43 23.37 -13.99
CA ASN A 5 1.03 23.78 -12.71
C ASN A 5 0.21 23.30 -11.49
N VAL A 6 -1.05 22.89 -11.69
CA VAL A 6 -1.95 22.50 -10.60
C VAL A 6 -2.00 20.98 -10.41
N TRP A 7 -1.72 20.20 -11.46
CA TRP A 7 -1.73 18.74 -11.41
C TRP A 7 -0.71 18.20 -10.40
N PHE A 8 -1.17 17.38 -9.45
CA PHE A 8 -0.33 16.80 -8.39
C PHE A 8 0.45 17.83 -7.54
N SER A 9 -0.01 19.09 -7.51
CA SER A 9 0.65 20.21 -6.81
C SER A 9 0.80 19.99 -5.30
N ARG A 10 -0.06 19.17 -4.68
CA ARG A 10 -0.02 18.92 -3.24
C ARG A 10 0.88 17.72 -2.90
N PRO A 11 1.93 17.89 -2.08
CA PRO A 11 2.80 16.79 -1.68
C PRO A 11 2.05 15.72 -0.89
N ARG A 12 2.17 14.45 -1.30
CA ARG A 12 1.58 13.29 -0.61
C ARG A 12 2.63 12.54 0.20
N ARG A 13 3.31 13.24 1.12
CA ARG A 13 4.39 12.64 1.93
C ARG A 13 3.88 11.74 3.08
N TYR A 14 2.64 11.96 3.53
CA TYR A 14 2.04 11.25 4.67
C TYR A 14 0.54 11.01 4.48
N GLY A 15 -0.07 10.23 5.40
CA GLY A 15 -1.49 9.87 5.35
C GLY A 15 -1.81 8.68 4.43
N LYS A 16 -3.09 8.35 4.30
CA LYS A 16 -3.54 7.16 3.52
C LYS A 16 -3.17 7.25 2.04
N GLY A 17 -3.37 8.41 1.41
CA GLY A 17 -3.08 8.62 -0.01
C GLY A 17 -1.59 8.77 -0.36
N SER A 18 -0.68 8.67 0.62
CA SER A 18 0.78 8.69 0.37
C SER A 18 1.35 7.31 0.07
N ARG A 19 0.60 6.24 0.36
CA ARG A 19 1.07 4.87 0.24
C ARG A 19 0.01 4.04 -0.46
N GLN A 20 0.48 2.98 -1.09
CA GLN A 20 -0.37 2.03 -1.79
C GLN A 20 0.23 0.64 -1.68
N CYS A 21 -0.60 -0.37 -1.83
CA CYS A 21 -0.15 -1.75 -1.91
C CYS A 21 0.84 -1.91 -3.07
N ARG A 22 1.97 -2.59 -2.81
CA ARG A 22 2.98 -2.88 -3.84
C ARG A 22 2.48 -3.80 -4.97
N VAL A 23 1.38 -4.52 -4.76
CA VAL A 23 0.81 -5.47 -5.74
C VAL A 23 -0.37 -4.85 -6.50
N CYS A 24 -1.42 -4.43 -5.79
CA CYS A 24 -2.68 -4.00 -6.42
C CYS A 24 -2.89 -2.48 -6.44
N ALA A 25 -1.93 -1.68 -5.97
CA ALA A 25 -2.03 -0.21 -5.81
C ALA A 25 -3.21 0.28 -4.95
N HIS A 26 -3.93 -0.62 -4.25
CA HIS A 26 -5.00 -0.22 -3.34
C HIS A 26 -4.43 0.49 -2.10
N GLN A 27 -5.04 1.60 -1.70
CA GLN A 27 -4.54 2.45 -0.61
C GLN A 27 -5.15 2.11 0.76
N ALA A 28 -6.25 1.35 0.79
CA ALA A 28 -6.92 0.99 2.05
C ALA A 28 -6.46 -0.36 2.58
N GLY A 29 -6.48 -0.52 3.91
CA GLY A 29 -6.14 -1.78 4.56
C GLY A 29 -4.70 -2.23 4.34
N LEU A 30 -3.77 -1.27 4.29
CA LEU A 30 -2.35 -1.53 4.09
C LEU A 30 -1.70 -2.05 5.38
N ILE A 31 -1.08 -3.23 5.30
CA ILE A 31 -0.24 -3.83 6.33
C ILE A 31 1.17 -3.29 6.14
N ARG A 32 1.62 -2.51 7.13
CA ARG A 32 2.90 -1.79 7.11
C ARG A 32 3.95 -2.39 8.05
N LYS A 33 3.57 -3.43 8.81
CA LYS A 33 4.48 -4.09 9.75
C LYS A 33 5.60 -4.76 8.94
N TYR A 34 6.83 -4.69 9.46
CA TYR A 34 8.02 -5.29 8.85
C TYR A 34 8.35 -4.77 7.43
N GLY A 35 7.81 -3.62 7.01
CA GLY A 35 8.07 -3.07 5.67
C GLY A 35 7.38 -3.83 4.53
N LEU A 36 6.31 -4.58 4.81
CA LEU A 36 5.61 -5.35 3.78
C LEU A 36 4.91 -4.49 2.73
N ASP A 37 4.27 -3.38 3.15
CA ASP A 37 3.47 -2.48 2.31
C ASP A 37 2.51 -3.22 1.35
N LEU A 38 1.77 -4.18 1.92
CA LEU A 38 0.80 -5.03 1.23
C LEU A 38 -0.62 -4.74 1.70
N CYS A 39 -1.60 -4.87 0.80
CA CYS A 39 -3.01 -4.82 1.19
C CYS A 39 -3.40 -6.08 1.97
N ARG A 40 -4.40 -6.01 2.86
CA ARG A 40 -4.85 -7.19 3.65
C ARG A 40 -5.30 -8.40 2.82
N GLN A 41 -5.83 -8.19 1.60
CA GLN A 41 -6.23 -9.28 0.70
C GLN A 41 -4.99 -9.93 0.09
N CYS A 42 -4.13 -9.11 -0.51
CA CYS A 42 -2.82 -9.46 -1.05
C CYS A 42 -1.96 -10.22 -0.04
N PHE A 43 -1.93 -9.76 1.21
CA PHE A 43 -1.18 -10.44 2.26
C PHE A 43 -1.71 -11.85 2.51
N ARG A 44 -3.02 -12.08 2.47
CA ARG A 44 -3.57 -13.44 2.66
C ARG A 44 -3.25 -14.38 1.50
N GLU A 45 -3.16 -13.85 0.29
CA GLU A 45 -2.77 -14.62 -0.89
C GLU A 45 -1.30 -15.03 -0.81
N TYR A 46 -0.41 -14.10 -0.43
CA TYR A 46 1.04 -14.32 -0.39
C TYR A 46 1.58 -14.74 0.99
N ALA A 47 0.74 -14.91 2.01
CA ALA A 47 1.19 -15.18 3.38
C ALA A 47 2.11 -16.41 3.44
N ASN A 48 1.69 -17.50 2.80
CA ASN A 48 2.44 -18.75 2.76
C ASN A 48 3.78 -18.60 2.03
N ASP A 49 3.80 -17.88 0.90
CA ASP A 49 5.01 -17.65 0.10
C ASP A 49 6.04 -16.76 0.83
N ILE A 50 5.56 -15.84 1.66
CA ILE A 50 6.40 -15.01 2.52
C ILE A 50 6.95 -15.82 3.72
N GLY A 51 6.35 -16.98 4.01
CA GLY A 51 6.73 -17.84 5.13
C GLY A 51 5.91 -17.62 6.40
N PHE A 52 4.79 -16.91 6.33
CA PHE A 52 3.83 -16.86 7.45
C PHE A 52 3.00 -18.14 7.46
N THR A 53 2.98 -18.82 8.60
CA THR A 53 2.11 -19.96 8.89
C THR A 53 1.09 -19.56 9.95
N LYS A 54 -0.10 -20.17 9.89
CA LYS A 54 -1.10 -20.03 10.95
C LYS A 54 -0.77 -21.08 12.02
N GLU A 55 -0.28 -20.62 13.17
CA GLU A 55 -0.26 -21.44 14.38
C GLU A 55 -1.66 -21.41 15.02
N GLU A 56 -2.08 -22.52 15.59
CA GLU A 56 -3.41 -22.68 16.23
C GLU A 56 -3.48 -22.05 17.61
#